data_AF-A0A545TDC4-F1
#
_entry.id   AF-A0A545TDC4-F1
#
_cell.length_a   1.000
_cell.length_b   1.000
_cell.length_c   1.000
_cell.angle_alpha   90.00
_cell.angle_beta   90.00
_cell.angle_gamma   90.00
#
_symmetry.space_group_name_H-M   'P 1'
#
loop_
_entity.id
_entity.type
_entity.pdbx_description
1 polymer ?
#
loop_
_entity_poly.entity_id
_entity_poly.type
_entity_poly.pdbx_seq_one_letter_code
_entity_poly.pdbx_strand_id
1 'polypeptide(L)'
;MKKFSLMLICCFLLAGISGFAEAADRNSARDKKKESCQLISSSEAAGRAQARTGGKVVNVRLQRAGKRSVYKVRVLVGKKRIKNVTIKACR
;
A
#
# COMPACT_ATOMS: atom_id res chain seq x y z
N MET A 1 42.68 15.91 16.32
CA MET A 1 42.44 16.79 17.50
C MET A 1 41.01 17.29 17.35
N LYS A 2 40.01 17.13 18.23
CA LYS A 2 39.95 16.92 19.68
C LYS A 2 38.86 15.87 19.99
N LYS A 3 39.16 15.00 20.94
CA LYS A 3 38.23 14.07 21.59
C LYS A 3 37.60 14.85 22.76
N PHE A 4 36.28 15.03 22.77
CA PHE A 4 35.50 15.38 23.97
C PHE A 4 34.87 14.05 24.43
N SER A 5 35.49 13.28 25.33
CA SER A 5 35.55 13.51 26.79
C SER A 5 34.14 13.74 27.35
N LEU A 6 33.49 12.70 27.87
CA LEU A 6 33.50 12.30 29.30
C LEU A 6 32.20 12.83 29.95
N MET A 7 31.15 11.99 30.07
CA MET A 7 30.78 11.25 31.29
C MET A 7 29.80 12.04 32.17
N LEU A 8 29.02 11.33 33.00
CA LEU A 8 28.01 11.80 33.98
C LEU A 8 26.66 12.19 33.35
N ILE A 9 25.56 11.44 33.51
CA ILE A 9 24.74 11.25 34.73
C ILE A 9 23.80 10.06 34.40
N CYS A 10 23.94 8.85 34.96
CA CYS A 10 23.66 8.40 36.32
C CYS A 10 22.21 8.67 36.79
N CYS A 11 21.48 7.60 37.10
CA CYS A 11 20.30 7.55 37.97
C CYS A 11 19.00 8.22 37.47
N PHE A 12 18.14 7.43 36.84
CA PHE A 12 16.74 7.33 37.28
C PHE A 12 16.27 5.87 37.09
N LEU A 13 16.85 5.00 37.92
CA LEU A 13 16.24 3.74 38.30
C LEU A 13 15.15 4.03 39.33
N LEU A 14 13.98 3.40 39.13
CA LEU A 14 13.03 2.97 40.17
C LEU A 14 12.13 4.04 40.83
N ALA A 15 11.00 4.30 40.18
CA ALA A 15 9.67 4.49 40.81
C ALA A 15 8.62 4.23 39.71
N GLY A 16 7.54 3.47 39.85
CA GLY A 16 6.97 2.75 40.97
C GLY A 16 5.96 1.73 40.43
N ILE A 17 5.59 0.81 41.30
CA ILE A 17 4.62 -0.26 41.08
C ILE A 17 3.25 0.30 41.51
N SER A 18 2.26 0.30 40.62
CA SER A 18 0.84 0.26 41.02
C SER A 18 -0.02 0.02 39.78
N GLY A 19 -0.73 -1.10 39.79
CA GLY A 19 -1.72 -1.47 38.78
C GLY A 19 -2.99 -0.63 38.82
N PHE A 20 -4.02 -1.18 38.19
CA PHE A 20 -5.35 -0.64 37.89
C PHE A 20 -5.44 0.18 36.59
N ALA A 21 -5.79 -0.50 35.50
CA ALA A 21 -7.18 -0.56 35.06
C ALA A 21 -7.24 -1.32 33.74
N GLU A 22 -7.80 -2.53 33.79
CA GLU A 22 -8.29 -3.22 32.60
C GLU A 22 -9.52 -2.44 32.13
N ALA A 23 -9.29 -1.37 31.38
CA ALA A 23 -10.34 -0.66 30.68
C ALA A 23 -10.82 -1.59 29.57
N ALA A 24 -11.96 -2.23 29.83
CA ALA A 24 -12.72 -2.99 28.86
C ALA A 24 -12.85 -2.18 27.56
N ASP A 25 -12.08 -2.59 26.54
CA ASP A 25 -12.11 -2.01 25.21
C ASP A 25 -13.46 -2.38 24.58
N ARG A 26 -14.48 -1.56 24.88
CA ARG A 26 -15.71 -1.47 24.12
C ARG A 26 -15.35 -0.92 22.74
N ASN A 27 -14.82 -1.77 21.88
CA ASN A 27 -14.47 -1.35 20.56
C ASN A 27 -14.99 -2.33 19.53
N SER A 28 -16.22 -2.01 19.14
CA SER A 28 -16.59 -2.01 17.74
C SER A 28 -16.22 -3.30 17.00
N ALA A 29 -16.96 -4.36 17.31
CA ALA A 29 -17.43 -5.28 16.27
C ALA A 29 -18.38 -4.54 15.31
N ARG A 30 -17.93 -3.39 14.80
CA ARG A 30 -18.41 -2.84 13.55
C ARG A 30 -17.70 -3.73 12.54
N ASP A 31 -18.32 -4.89 12.32
CA ASP A 31 -18.09 -5.74 11.17
C ASP A 31 -18.23 -4.84 9.95
N LYS A 32 -17.11 -4.20 9.58
CA LYS A 32 -16.94 -3.53 8.31
C LYS A 32 -17.01 -4.68 7.35
N LYS A 33 -18.23 -4.96 6.89
CA LYS A 33 -18.58 -5.74 5.71
C LYS A 33 -17.44 -5.47 4.73
N LYS A 34 -16.46 -6.38 4.69
CA LYS A 34 -15.35 -6.28 3.76
C LYS A 34 -16.04 -6.42 2.43
N GLU A 35 -16.34 -5.30 1.77
CA GLU A 35 -16.74 -5.33 0.38
C GLU A 35 -15.67 -6.17 -0.31
N SER A 36 -16.05 -7.39 -0.68
CA SER A 36 -15.16 -8.35 -1.28
C SER A 36 -14.85 -7.77 -2.64
N CYS A 37 -13.72 -7.05 -2.72
CA CYS A 37 -13.22 -6.47 -3.95
C CYS A 37 -13.11 -7.60 -4.98
N GLN A 38 -14.08 -7.66 -5.89
CA GLN A 38 -14.04 -8.60 -6.99
C GLN A 38 -13.04 -8.08 -8.00
N LEU A 39 -11.94 -8.82 -8.14
CA LEU A 39 -10.86 -8.45 -9.05
C LEU A 39 -11.35 -8.55 -10.50
N ILE A 40 -11.13 -7.51 -11.29
CA ILE A 40 -11.24 -7.58 -12.76
C ILE A 40 -10.16 -8.51 -13.31
N SER A 41 -10.41 -9.12 -14.46
CA SER A 41 -9.41 -9.95 -15.12
C SER A 41 -8.28 -9.09 -15.72
N SER A 42 -7.12 -9.72 -15.95
CA SER A 42 -6.00 -9.08 -16.65
C SER A 42 -6.39 -8.59 -18.06
N SER A 43 -7.25 -9.34 -18.76
CA SER A 43 -7.76 -8.97 -20.09
C SER A 43 -8.68 -7.75 -20.02
N GLU A 44 -9.52 -7.66 -18.99
CA GLU A 44 -10.37 -6.49 -18.75
C GLU A 44 -9.51 -5.25 -18.45
N ALA A 45 -8.47 -5.39 -17.63
CA ALA A 45 -7.51 -4.32 -17.37
C ALA A 45 -6.74 -3.89 -18.64
N ALA A 46 -6.36 -4.84 -19.49
CA ALA A 46 -5.71 -4.59 -20.78
C ALA A 46 -6.64 -3.79 -21.71
N GLY A 47 -7.90 -4.22 -21.85
CA GLY A 47 -8.89 -3.54 -22.67
C GLY A 47 -9.16 -2.10 -22.20
N ARG A 48 -9.29 -1.90 -20.88
CA ARG A 48 -9.40 -0.55 -20.29
C ARG A 48 -8.18 0.32 -20.58
N ALA A 49 -6.96 -0.25 -20.53
CA ALA A 49 -5.74 0.48 -20.84
C ALA A 49 -5.61 0.81 -22.33
N GLN A 50 -5.99 -0.12 -23.21
CA GLN A 50 -6.01 0.07 -24.66
C GLN A 50 -7.02 1.15 -25.06
N ALA A 51 -8.25 1.12 -24.53
CA ALA A 51 -9.26 2.14 -24.79
C ALA A 51 -8.80 3.56 -24.40
N ARG A 52 -8.01 3.70 -23.32
CA ARG A 52 -7.48 4.99 -22.85
C ARG A 52 -6.29 5.53 -23.66
N THR A 53 -5.59 4.67 -24.39
CA THR A 53 -4.29 5.02 -24.98
C THR A 53 -4.21 4.82 -26.48
N GLY A 54 -5.11 4.03 -27.07
CA GLY A 54 -5.06 3.61 -28.47
C GLY A 54 -3.84 2.75 -28.83
N GLY A 55 -3.06 2.31 -27.84
CA GLY A 55 -1.81 1.58 -28.05
C GLY A 55 -1.93 0.07 -27.88
N LYS A 56 -0.86 -0.65 -28.26
CA LYS A 56 -0.77 -2.11 -28.10
C LYS A 56 -0.30 -2.47 -26.69
N VAL A 57 -1.07 -3.26 -25.96
CA VAL A 57 -0.65 -3.78 -24.65
C VAL A 57 0.49 -4.78 -24.83
N VAL A 58 1.58 -4.61 -24.08
CA VAL A 58 2.76 -5.51 -24.13
C VAL A 58 2.96 -6.29 -22.83
N ASN A 59 2.41 -5.80 -21.72
CA ASN A 59 2.48 -6.49 -20.43
C ASN A 59 1.37 -6.01 -19.49
N VAL A 60 0.85 -6.92 -18.67
CA VAL A 60 -0.12 -6.63 -17.61
C VAL A 60 0.36 -7.32 -16.34
N ARG A 61 0.46 -6.58 -15.23
CA ARG A 61 0.88 -7.14 -13.94
C ARG A 61 -0.01 -6.63 -12.82
N LEU A 62 -0.56 -7.54 -12.03
CA LEU A 62 -1.22 -7.20 -10.77
C LEU A 62 -0.17 -6.79 -9.74
N GLN A 63 -0.39 -5.66 -9.10
CA GLN A 63 0.46 -5.13 -8.04
C GLN A 63 -0.40 -4.62 -6.89
N ARG A 64 0.18 -4.59 -5.70
CA ARG A 64 -0.46 -4.01 -4.52
C ARG A 64 0.06 -2.59 -4.32
N ALA A 65 -0.84 -1.62 -4.32
CA ALA A 65 -0.57 -0.22 -4.03
C ALA A 65 -1.19 0.14 -2.67
N GLY A 66 -0.40 -0.03 -1.60
CA GLY A 66 -0.87 0.11 -0.22
C GLY A 66 -1.93 -0.93 0.13
N LYS A 67 -3.15 -0.46 0.45
CA LYS A 67 -4.30 -1.34 0.78
C LYS A 67 -5.12 -1.79 -0.43
N ARG A 68 -4.78 -1.31 -1.64
CA ARG A 68 -5.55 -1.57 -2.87
C ARG A 68 -4.76 -2.42 -3.86
N SER A 69 -5.44 -3.29 -4.59
CA SER A 69 -4.88 -4.01 -5.74
C SER A 69 -5.06 -3.18 -7.02
N VAL A 70 -4.03 -3.12 -7.85
CA VAL A 70 -4.01 -2.38 -9.13
C VAL A 70 -3.30 -3.18 -10.21
N TYR A 71 -3.75 -3.06 -11.45
CA TYR A 71 -3.01 -3.55 -12.61
C TYR A 71 -2.10 -2.45 -13.17
N LYS A 72 -0.80 -2.74 -13.26
CA LYS A 72 0.14 -1.97 -14.07
C LYS A 72 0.17 -2.56 -15.48
N VAL A 73 -0.25 -1.77 -16.45
CA VAL A 73 -0.29 -2.16 -17.86
C VAL A 73 0.75 -1.36 -18.62
N ARG A 74 1.67 -2.05 -19.30
CA ARG A 74 2.63 -1.44 -20.22
C ARG A 74 2.00 -1.43 -21.61
N VAL A 75 1.91 -0.25 -22.20
CA VAL A 75 1.31 -0.04 -23.53
C VAL A 75 2.34 0.59 -24.46
N LEU A 76 2.52 0.01 -25.63
CA LEU A 76 3.27 0.59 -26.74
C LEU A 76 2.39 1.61 -27.47
N VAL A 77 2.82 2.87 -27.46
CA VAL A 77 2.14 4.00 -28.11
C VAL A 77 3.09 4.71 -29.08
N GLY A 78 2.55 5.18 -30.21
CA GLY A 78 3.31 5.93 -31.22
C GLY A 78 4.55 5.19 -31.75
N LYS A 79 5.61 5.94 -32.08
CA LYS A 79 6.90 5.42 -32.60
C LYS A 79 7.72 4.72 -31.49
N LYS A 80 7.22 3.59 -30.98
CA LYS A 80 7.90 2.72 -30.00
C LYS A 80 8.02 3.25 -28.56
N ARG A 81 7.17 4.19 -28.14
CA ARG A 81 7.19 4.69 -26.75
C ARG A 81 6.38 3.75 -25.84
N ILE A 82 6.91 3.39 -24.68
CA ILE A 82 6.16 2.65 -23.66
C ILE A 82 5.50 3.63 -22.68
N LYS A 83 4.20 3.47 -22.45
CA LYS A 83 3.42 4.18 -21.43
C LYS A 83 2.93 3.18 -20.39
N ASN A 84 3.10 3.52 -19.11
CA ASN A 84 2.58 2.73 -18.00
C ASN A 84 1.22 3.27 -17.57
N VAL A 85 0.18 2.45 -17.67
CA VAL A 85 -1.19 2.78 -17.24
C VAL A 85 -1.51 2.00 -15.98
N THR A 86 -2.10 2.67 -14.98
CA THR A 86 -2.56 2.01 -13.75
C THR A 86 -4.08 1.87 -13.80
N ILE A 87 -4.58 0.65 -13.66
CA ILE A 87 -6.02 0.34 -13.62
C ILE A 87 -6.35 -0.19 -12.23
N LYS A 88 -7.44 0.29 -11.61
CA LYS A 88 -7.94 -0.26 -10.34
C LYS A 88 -8.34 -1.72 -10.57
N ALA A 89 -7.93 -2.61 -9.67
CA ALA A 89 -8.24 -4.03 -9.84
C ALA A 89 -9.64 -4.39 -9.32
N CYS A 90 -10.23 -3.62 -8.40
CA CYS A 90 -11.60 -3.84 -7.97
C CYS A 90 -12.59 -3.32 -9.02
N ARG A 91 -13.66 -4.09 -9.28
CA ARG A 91 -14.83 -3.63 -10.04
C ARG A 91 -15.50 -2.44 -9.38
#